data_AF-A0AAI9T2L2-F1
#
_entry.id   AF-A0AAI9T2L2-F1
#
_cell.length_a   1.000
_cell.length_b   1.000
_cell.length_c   1.000
_cell.angle_alpha   90.00
_cell.angle_beta   90.00
_cell.angle_gamma   90.00
#
_symmetry.space_group_name_H-M   'P 1'
#
loop_
_entity.id
_entity.type
_entity.pdbx_description
1 polymer ?
#
loop_
_entity_poly.entity_id
_entity_poly.type
_entity_poly.pdbx_seq_one_letter_code
_entity_poly.pdbx_strand_id
1 'polypeptide(L)'
;MGKGVLKYGGKSGILPKKINIFTRPIRPMNEWEKQRKEEAKESGYAPGVPTPIINKVQLPRQHPPRKVITVQERIAAIKYPPMSLQEMNSLPEAERDAQKRAYYRAEFLKEAYLEEEKRLEKIDQMKKKIHEQDLERQQKEESDHKASVISSLPTIQKILEDGLVRQRTQDEKALLKEERKLNMRSKELHEKEEKFQKLLELYQASGKFITSEEQLEEAIYRAFEVDVDKFETSQTIVDSKLFSDNASYLVGEANEQKIADAVLGEINGKPGLEQVKDVLSGAREKVKREAHINLRSSMNPTN
;
A
#
# COMPACT_ATOMS: atom_id res chain seq x y z
N MET A 1 29.07 15.00 27.55
CA MET A 1 29.50 14.41 26.26
C MET A 1 28.34 14.47 25.27
N GLY A 2 28.57 14.88 24.02
CA GLY A 2 27.49 15.01 23.04
C GLY A 2 26.89 13.66 22.64
N LYS A 3 25.56 13.57 22.54
CA LYS A 3 24.80 12.35 22.22
C LYS A 3 25.25 11.63 20.92
N GLY A 4 25.89 12.35 19.99
CA GLY A 4 26.37 11.80 18.70
C GLY A 4 27.82 11.31 18.68
N VAL A 5 28.59 11.51 19.76
CA VAL A 5 30.05 11.26 19.78
C VAL A 5 30.37 9.76 19.77
N LEU A 6 29.45 8.90 20.23
CA LEU A 6 29.63 7.44 20.22
C LEU A 6 29.72 6.87 18.79
N LYS A 7 29.03 7.48 17.82
CA LYS A 7 29.11 7.08 16.39
C LYS A 7 30.51 7.23 15.81
N TYR A 8 31.32 8.12 16.40
CA TYR A 8 32.69 8.43 15.98
C TYR A 8 33.73 7.87 16.97
N GLY A 9 33.37 6.84 17.74
CA GLY A 9 34.28 6.17 18.65
C GLY A 9 34.69 7.02 19.86
N GLY A 10 33.80 7.88 20.37
CA GLY A 10 34.06 8.66 21.58
C GLY A 10 34.88 9.95 21.34
N LYS A 11 35.26 10.26 20.10
CA LYS A 11 36.12 11.41 19.77
C LYS A 11 35.31 12.69 19.59
N SER A 12 35.63 13.74 20.35
CA SER A 12 35.06 15.08 20.17
C SER A 12 35.79 15.86 19.08
N GLY A 13 35.03 16.38 18.11
CA GLY A 13 35.56 17.11 16.95
C GLY A 13 35.60 16.27 15.68
N ILE A 14 35.51 16.93 14.51
CA ILE A 14 35.54 16.29 13.20
C ILE A 14 36.78 16.79 12.46
N LEU A 15 37.67 15.87 12.10
CA LEU A 15 38.78 16.18 11.21
C LEU A 15 38.27 16.42 9.79
N PRO A 16 38.92 17.29 8.99
CA PRO A 16 38.59 17.41 7.58
C PRO A 16 38.80 16.06 6.88
N LYS A 17 37.98 15.83 5.86
CA LYS A 17 38.06 14.59 5.08
C LYS A 17 39.44 14.47 4.43
N LYS A 18 40.09 13.31 4.60
CA LYS A 18 41.37 13.01 3.93
C LYS A 18 41.20 13.18 2.41
N ILE A 19 42.10 13.96 1.80
CA ILE A 19 42.17 14.13 0.35
C ILE A 19 42.88 12.90 -0.22
N ASN A 20 42.24 12.25 -1.20
CA ASN A 20 42.86 11.11 -1.89
C ASN A 20 43.92 11.61 -2.87
N ILE A 21 45.08 10.95 -2.88
CA ILE A 21 46.17 11.25 -3.82
C ILE A 21 45.71 11.05 -5.28
N PHE A 22 44.92 10.01 -5.51
CA PHE A 22 44.33 9.71 -6.82
C PHE A 22 42.84 10.00 -6.84
N THR A 23 42.43 10.88 -7.75
CA THR A 23 41.02 11.25 -7.97
C THR A 23 40.31 10.35 -8.99
N ARG A 24 41.09 9.67 -9.85
CA ARG A 24 40.63 8.73 -10.88
C ARG A 24 41.10 7.32 -10.52
N PRO A 25 40.39 6.27 -10.99
CA PRO A 25 40.84 4.90 -10.79
C PRO A 25 42.18 4.67 -11.51
N ILE A 26 43.04 3.88 -10.87
CA ILE A 26 44.41 3.62 -11.33
C ILE A 26 44.54 2.25 -11.98
N ARG A 27 43.77 1.29 -11.46
CA ARG A 27 43.68 -0.07 -11.98
C ARG A 27 42.29 -0.35 -12.53
N PRO A 28 42.17 -1.29 -13.48
CA PRO A 28 40.87 -1.84 -13.85
C PRO A 28 40.22 -2.57 -12.66
N MET A 29 38.89 -2.65 -12.68
CA MET A 29 38.12 -3.44 -11.71
C MET A 29 38.46 -4.93 -11.87
N ASN A 30 38.56 -5.64 -10.74
CA ASN A 30 38.72 -7.10 -10.73
C ASN A 30 37.42 -7.78 -11.21
N GLU A 31 37.50 -9.05 -11.63
CA GLU A 31 36.35 -9.80 -12.15
C GLU A 31 35.20 -9.88 -11.15
N TRP A 32 35.48 -10.22 -9.88
CA TRP A 32 34.49 -10.22 -8.81
C TRP A 32 33.89 -8.82 -8.53
N GLU A 33 34.66 -7.74 -8.72
CA GLU A 33 34.16 -6.36 -8.60
C GLU A 33 33.22 -6.01 -9.76
N LYS A 34 33.49 -6.54 -10.96
CA LYS A 34 32.63 -6.38 -12.15
C LYS A 34 31.33 -7.15 -11.98
N GLN A 35 31.39 -8.43 -11.61
CA GLN A 35 30.22 -9.27 -11.36
C GLN A 35 29.31 -8.63 -10.31
N ARG A 36 29.86 -8.21 -9.17
CA ARG A 36 29.08 -7.52 -8.14
C ARG A 36 28.43 -6.23 -8.63
N LYS A 37 29.06 -5.53 -9.56
CA LYS A 37 28.53 -4.29 -10.15
C LYS A 37 27.44 -4.57 -11.20
N GLU A 38 27.54 -5.68 -11.92
CA GLU A 38 26.52 -6.17 -12.85
C GLU A 38 25.29 -6.68 -12.10
N GLU A 39 25.50 -7.41 -11.00
CA GLU A 39 24.45 -7.87 -10.07
C GLU A 39 23.82 -6.71 -9.29
N ALA A 40 24.59 -5.66 -9.00
CA ALA A 40 24.07 -4.47 -8.37
C ALA A 40 23.13 -3.74 -9.34
N LYS A 41 21.81 -3.94 -9.14
CA LYS A 41 20.66 -3.23 -9.73
C LYS A 41 20.97 -2.49 -11.04
N GLU A 42 20.42 -3.01 -12.15
CA GLU A 42 20.49 -2.40 -13.49
C GLU A 42 20.44 -0.87 -13.44
N SER A 43 21.59 -0.24 -13.70
CA SER A 43 21.73 1.21 -13.67
C SER A 43 21.75 1.74 -15.11
N GLY A 44 20.76 2.56 -15.46
CA GLY A 44 20.60 3.12 -16.80
C GLY A 44 19.15 3.07 -17.28
N TYR A 45 18.93 3.38 -18.56
CA TYR A 45 17.61 3.22 -19.17
C TYR A 45 17.36 1.75 -19.53
N ALA A 46 16.14 1.28 -19.29
CA ALA A 46 15.69 -0.06 -19.68
C ALA A 46 15.84 -0.30 -21.20
N PRO A 47 16.03 -1.55 -21.63
CA PRO A 47 16.04 -1.89 -23.05
C PRO A 47 14.71 -1.51 -23.69
N GLY A 48 14.75 -0.95 -24.90
CA GLY A 48 13.56 -0.51 -25.65
C GLY A 48 13.02 0.88 -25.29
N VAL A 49 13.42 1.45 -24.14
CA VAL A 49 13.07 2.84 -23.82
C VAL A 49 14.01 3.79 -24.59
N PRO A 50 13.50 4.77 -25.36
CA PRO A 50 14.32 5.75 -26.05
C PRO A 50 15.04 6.65 -25.02
N THR A 51 16.32 6.94 -25.27
CA THR A 51 17.06 7.87 -24.42
C THR A 51 16.74 9.32 -24.81
N PRO A 52 16.74 10.26 -23.86
CA PRO A 52 16.48 11.66 -24.16
C PRO A 52 17.55 12.25 -25.08
N ILE A 53 17.10 13.15 -25.96
CA ILE A 53 17.96 13.91 -26.86
C ILE A 53 18.08 15.32 -26.28
N ILE A 54 19.30 15.73 -25.91
CA ILE A 54 19.58 17.09 -25.44
C ILE A 54 20.52 17.73 -26.45
N ASN A 55 20.17 18.93 -26.93
CA ASN A 55 20.98 19.69 -27.90
C ASN A 55 21.40 18.88 -29.14
N LYS A 56 20.45 18.12 -29.72
CA LYS A 56 20.67 17.22 -30.88
C LYS A 56 21.64 16.04 -30.63
N VAL A 57 22.09 15.82 -29.39
CA VAL A 57 22.93 14.68 -29.01
C VAL A 57 22.09 13.67 -28.23
N GLN A 58 22.08 12.42 -28.69
CA GLN A 58 21.46 11.31 -27.96
C GLN A 58 22.29 11.00 -26.72
N LEU A 59 21.67 11.04 -25.53
CA LEU A 59 22.34 10.62 -24.31
C LEU A 59 22.61 9.11 -24.36
N PRO A 60 23.82 8.66 -23.94
CA PRO A 60 24.12 7.24 -23.89
C PRO A 60 23.24 6.54 -22.85
N ARG A 61 22.75 5.34 -23.18
CA ARG A 61 21.89 4.54 -22.29
C ARG A 61 22.57 4.17 -20.97
N GLN A 62 23.88 3.97 -21.02
CA GLN A 62 24.72 3.66 -19.86
C GLN A 62 25.78 4.76 -19.68
N HIS A 63 26.14 5.01 -18.42
CA HIS A 63 27.23 5.93 -18.12
C HIS A 63 28.56 5.35 -18.61
N PRO A 64 29.38 6.14 -19.34
CA PRO A 64 30.68 5.67 -19.79
C PRO A 64 31.57 5.35 -18.59
N PRO A 65 32.35 4.25 -18.64
CA PRO A 65 33.27 3.92 -17.57
C PRO A 65 34.32 5.02 -17.41
N ARG A 66 34.71 5.30 -16.15
CA ARG A 66 35.78 6.26 -15.88
C ARG A 66 37.09 5.73 -16.46
N LYS A 67 37.80 6.57 -17.23
CA LYS A 67 39.12 6.24 -17.78
C LYS A 67 40.09 5.92 -16.64
N VAL A 68 40.71 4.75 -16.73
CA VAL A 68 41.77 4.30 -15.84
C VAL A 68 43.07 4.98 -16.28
N ILE A 69 43.82 5.55 -15.33
CA ILE A 69 45.13 6.17 -15.58
C ILE A 69 46.13 5.48 -14.68
N THR A 70 47.08 4.76 -15.27
CA THR A 70 48.07 4.00 -14.52
C THR A 70 49.04 4.93 -13.76
N VAL A 71 49.70 4.40 -12.74
CA VAL A 71 50.70 5.16 -11.98
C VAL A 71 51.87 5.55 -12.89
N GLN A 72 52.28 4.66 -13.77
CA GLN A 72 53.36 4.89 -14.74
C GLN A 72 53.03 6.07 -15.68
N GLU A 73 51.81 6.13 -16.22
CA GLU A 73 51.35 7.27 -17.03
C GLU A 73 51.37 8.59 -16.25
N ARG A 74 51.01 8.56 -14.96
CA ARG A 74 51.06 9.76 -14.11
C ARG A 74 52.49 10.19 -13.80
N ILE A 75 53.38 9.25 -13.52
CA ILE A 75 54.79 9.54 -13.27
C ILE A 75 55.43 10.14 -14.52
N ALA A 76 55.11 9.61 -15.70
CA ALA A 76 55.59 10.15 -16.97
C ALA A 76 55.10 11.60 -17.23
N ALA A 77 53.95 11.98 -16.68
CA ALA A 77 53.41 13.33 -16.81
C ALA A 77 54.02 14.35 -15.81
N ILE A 78 54.85 13.91 -14.86
CA ILE A 78 55.48 14.80 -13.89
C ILE A 78 56.53 15.66 -14.61
N LYS A 79 56.40 16.98 -14.48
CA LYS A 79 57.35 17.94 -15.04
C LYS A 79 58.53 18.11 -14.09
N TYR A 80 59.66 17.52 -14.45
CA TYR A 80 60.94 17.82 -13.81
C TYR A 80 61.55 19.09 -14.41
N PRO A 81 62.33 19.86 -13.63
CA PRO A 81 63.15 20.92 -14.20
C PRO A 81 64.15 20.31 -15.22
N PRO A 82 64.47 21.04 -16.31
CA PRO A 82 65.28 20.50 -17.41
C PRO A 82 66.77 20.33 -17.05
N MET A 83 67.27 21.05 -16.04
CA MET A 83 68.66 20.97 -15.61
C MET A 83 68.86 19.88 -14.55
N SER A 84 70.05 19.29 -14.50
CA SER A 84 70.41 18.31 -13.48
C SER A 84 70.74 18.98 -12.14
N LEU A 85 70.64 18.27 -11.01
CA LEU A 85 70.98 18.82 -9.68
C LEU A 85 72.41 19.38 -9.59
N GLN A 86 73.33 18.84 -10.39
CA GLN A 86 74.71 19.31 -10.46
C GLN A 86 74.81 20.63 -11.22
N GLU A 87 74.13 20.75 -12.36
CA GLU A 87 74.03 21.99 -13.14
C GLU A 87 73.35 23.11 -12.36
N MET A 88 72.33 22.79 -11.56
CA MET A 88 71.63 23.76 -10.71
C MET A 88 72.55 24.46 -9.69
N ASN A 89 73.68 23.84 -9.31
CA ASN A 89 74.61 24.42 -8.34
C ASN A 89 75.43 25.58 -8.92
N SER A 90 75.47 25.74 -10.24
CA SER A 90 76.14 26.85 -10.93
C SER A 90 75.29 28.12 -11.01
N LEU A 91 74.00 28.03 -10.67
CA LEU A 91 73.07 29.15 -10.73
C LEU A 91 73.19 30.09 -9.51
N PRO A 92 72.75 31.36 -9.64
CA PRO A 92 72.56 32.24 -8.50
C PRO A 92 71.68 31.61 -7.42
N GLU A 93 71.96 31.92 -6.15
CA GLU A 93 71.38 31.24 -4.98
C GLU A 93 69.84 31.17 -5.00
N ALA A 94 69.17 32.27 -5.33
CA ALA A 94 67.70 32.33 -5.40
C ALA A 94 67.11 31.42 -6.50
N GLU A 95 67.76 31.36 -7.67
CA GLU A 95 67.31 30.53 -8.80
C GLU A 95 67.60 29.05 -8.55
N ARG A 96 68.78 28.76 -7.98
CA ARG A 96 69.18 27.42 -7.52
C ARG A 96 68.15 26.84 -6.57
N ASP A 97 67.74 27.60 -5.55
CA ASP A 97 66.78 27.13 -4.56
C ASP A 97 65.36 26.97 -5.13
N ALA A 98 64.96 27.83 -6.07
CA ALA A 98 63.69 27.66 -6.77
C ALA A 98 63.66 26.35 -7.56
N GLN A 99 64.73 26.04 -8.31
CA GLN A 99 64.82 24.83 -9.11
C GLN A 99 64.98 23.56 -8.28
N LYS A 100 65.79 23.59 -7.21
CA LYS A 100 65.87 22.48 -6.26
C LYS A 100 64.53 22.19 -5.60
N ARG A 101 63.79 23.23 -5.17
CA ARG A 101 62.43 23.04 -4.64
C ARG A 101 61.47 22.48 -5.68
N ALA A 102 61.61 22.81 -6.96
CA ALA A 102 60.80 22.22 -8.02
C ALA A 102 61.16 20.74 -8.23
N TYR A 103 62.46 20.41 -8.23
CA TYR A 103 62.96 19.05 -8.33
C TYR A 103 62.45 18.17 -7.17
N TYR A 104 62.64 18.59 -5.92
CA TYR A 104 62.19 17.82 -4.76
C TYR A 104 60.66 17.70 -4.70
N ARG A 105 59.91 18.73 -5.13
CA ARG A 105 58.44 18.62 -5.24
C ARG A 105 58.03 17.54 -6.25
N ALA A 106 58.71 17.44 -7.38
CA ALA A 106 58.47 16.40 -8.38
C ALA A 106 58.88 15.01 -7.85
N GLU A 107 60.00 14.92 -7.13
CA GLU A 107 60.49 13.68 -6.51
C GLU A 107 59.55 13.15 -5.43
N PHE A 108 59.15 13.97 -4.45
CA PHE A 108 58.18 13.56 -3.42
C PHE A 108 56.82 13.21 -4.00
N LEU A 109 56.41 13.86 -5.10
CA LEU A 109 55.16 13.52 -5.77
C LEU A 109 55.25 12.16 -6.47
N LYS A 110 56.40 11.83 -7.09
CA LYS A 110 56.68 10.50 -7.64
C LYS A 110 56.68 9.43 -6.55
N GLU A 111 57.35 9.68 -5.42
CA GLU A 111 57.39 8.76 -4.28
C GLU A 111 55.99 8.52 -3.71
N ALA A 112 55.21 9.59 -3.49
CA ALA A 112 53.84 9.48 -3.00
C ALA A 112 52.95 8.64 -3.91
N TYR A 113 53.15 8.70 -5.24
CA TYR A 113 52.44 7.85 -6.18
C TYR A 113 52.82 6.36 -6.07
N LEU A 114 54.12 6.06 -5.93
CA LEU A 114 54.59 4.68 -5.76
C LEU A 114 54.17 4.08 -4.40
N GLU A 115 54.17 4.88 -3.34
CA GLU A 115 53.72 4.43 -2.03
C GLU A 115 52.22 4.14 -1.99
N GLU A 116 51.41 5.01 -2.59
CA GLU A 116 49.96 4.81 -2.62
C GLU A 116 49.58 3.64 -3.55
N GLU A 117 50.35 3.36 -4.60
CA GLU A 117 50.21 2.13 -5.40
C GLU A 117 50.37 0.88 -4.52
N LYS A 118 51.49 0.77 -3.79
CA LYS A 118 51.75 -0.34 -2.86
C LYS A 118 50.66 -0.45 -1.79
N ARG A 119 50.13 0.68 -1.32
CA ARG A 119 49.04 0.69 -0.34
C ARG A 119 47.73 0.15 -0.94
N LEU A 120 47.41 0.52 -2.18
CA LEU A 120 46.22 0.03 -2.88
C LEU A 120 46.32 -1.47 -3.16
N GLU A 121 47.48 -1.95 -3.60
CA GLU A 121 47.73 -3.38 -3.79
C GLU A 121 47.48 -4.18 -2.50
N LYS A 122 47.98 -3.69 -1.36
CA LYS A 122 47.72 -4.31 -0.05
C LYS A 122 46.23 -4.35 0.28
N ILE A 123 45.50 -3.26 0.03
CA ILE A 123 44.05 -3.22 0.24
C ILE A 123 43.35 -4.25 -0.63
N ASP A 124 43.77 -4.42 -1.87
CA ASP A 124 43.16 -5.35 -2.80
C ASP A 124 43.42 -6.81 -2.42
N GLN A 125 44.64 -7.11 -1.97
CA GLN A 125 44.97 -8.42 -1.39
C GLN A 125 44.09 -8.73 -0.17
N MET A 126 43.89 -7.76 0.73
CA MET A 126 43.02 -7.93 1.90
C MET A 126 41.56 -8.15 1.49
N LYS A 127 41.05 -7.41 0.51
CA LYS A 127 39.68 -7.58 0.00
C LYS A 127 39.48 -8.95 -0.65
N LYS A 128 40.45 -9.43 -1.43
CA LYS A 128 40.42 -10.77 -2.02
C LYS A 128 40.34 -11.84 -0.94
N LYS A 129 41.20 -11.77 0.08
CA LYS A 129 41.17 -12.70 1.22
C LYS A 129 39.84 -12.70 1.96
N ILE A 130 39.25 -11.53 2.21
CA ILE A 130 37.93 -11.43 2.87
C ILE A 130 36.86 -12.08 1.99
N HIS A 131 36.88 -11.81 0.68
CA HIS A 131 35.92 -12.40 -0.24
C HIS A 131 36.03 -13.93 -0.32
N GLU A 132 37.25 -14.47 -0.38
CA GLU A 132 37.50 -15.92 -0.34
C GLU A 132 36.99 -16.54 0.97
N GLN A 133 37.25 -15.90 2.11
CA GLN A 133 36.73 -16.36 3.41
C GLN A 133 35.20 -16.34 3.49
N ASP A 134 34.55 -15.32 2.92
CA ASP A 134 33.10 -15.24 2.88
C ASP A 134 32.51 -16.35 2.00
N LEU A 135 33.12 -16.65 0.85
CA LEU A 135 32.73 -17.75 -0.02
C LEU A 135 32.90 -19.11 0.68
N GLU A 136 34.03 -19.34 1.35
CA GLU A 136 34.25 -20.56 2.13
C GLU A 136 33.23 -20.70 3.27
N ARG A 137 32.87 -19.59 3.92
CA ARG A 137 31.86 -19.61 4.98
C ARG A 137 30.48 -19.97 4.42
N GLN A 138 30.08 -19.38 3.30
CA GLN A 138 28.81 -19.71 2.65
C GLN A 138 28.75 -21.20 2.26
N GLN A 139 29.82 -21.73 1.67
CA GLN A 139 29.90 -23.15 1.32
C GLN A 139 29.83 -24.06 2.57
N LYS A 140 30.50 -23.67 3.66
CA LYS A 140 30.43 -24.39 4.94
C LYS A 140 29.03 -24.37 5.52
N GLU A 141 28.38 -23.22 5.60
CA GLU A 141 26.99 -23.09 6.06
C GLU A 141 26.05 -23.98 5.24
N GLU A 142 26.15 -23.96 3.90
CA GLU A 142 25.36 -24.83 3.02
C GLU A 142 25.63 -26.33 3.25
N SER A 143 26.87 -26.70 3.56
CA SER A 143 27.26 -28.10 3.83
C SER A 143 26.85 -28.56 5.24
N ASP A 144 26.97 -27.71 6.25
CA ASP A 144 26.61 -27.98 7.64
C ASP A 144 25.10 -28.14 7.79
N HIS A 145 24.31 -27.40 6.99
CA HIS A 145 22.88 -27.63 6.86
C HIS A 145 22.52 -29.02 6.31
N LYS A 146 23.42 -29.68 5.55
CA LYS A 146 23.15 -30.96 4.88
C LYS A 146 23.69 -32.18 5.62
N ALA A 147 24.76 -32.06 6.41
CA ALA A 147 25.62 -33.21 6.69
C ALA A 147 25.45 -33.94 8.04
N SER A 148 24.91 -33.35 9.11
CA SER A 148 25.08 -34.01 10.43
C SER A 148 23.94 -33.90 11.45
N VAL A 149 22.99 -32.98 11.30
CA VAL A 149 21.96 -32.75 12.33
C VAL A 149 20.59 -33.38 11.96
N ILE A 150 20.41 -33.79 10.71
CA ILE A 150 19.08 -34.19 10.20
C ILE A 150 18.63 -35.57 10.70
N SER A 151 19.55 -36.50 10.97
CA SER A 151 19.17 -37.89 11.31
C SER A 151 18.84 -38.13 12.80
N SER A 152 19.23 -37.22 13.69
CA SER A 152 19.00 -37.35 15.15
C SER A 152 17.89 -36.45 15.69
N LEU A 153 17.33 -35.58 14.84
CA LEU A 153 16.18 -34.74 15.19
C LEU A 153 14.88 -35.45 14.80
N PRO A 154 13.81 -35.36 15.61
CA PRO A 154 12.50 -35.83 15.20
C PRO A 154 12.07 -35.09 13.92
N THR A 155 11.76 -35.85 12.87
CA THR A 155 11.45 -35.29 11.55
C THR A 155 10.03 -34.75 11.51
N ILE A 156 9.91 -33.42 11.43
CA ILE A 156 8.64 -32.71 11.16
C ILE A 156 8.34 -32.69 9.65
N GLN A 157 8.96 -33.59 8.87
CA GLN A 157 8.93 -33.60 7.40
C GLN A 157 7.52 -33.58 6.84
N LYS A 158 6.60 -34.36 7.40
CA LYS A 158 5.19 -34.37 6.95
C LYS A 158 4.50 -32.99 7.07
N ILE A 159 4.73 -32.26 8.16
CA ILE A 159 4.14 -30.92 8.35
C ILE A 159 4.80 -29.88 7.43
N LEU A 160 6.09 -30.06 7.13
CA LEU A 160 6.82 -29.20 6.18
C LEU A 160 6.42 -29.48 4.72
N GLU A 161 6.17 -30.74 4.37
CA GLU A 161 5.75 -31.21 3.04
C GLU A 161 4.30 -30.85 2.72
N ASP A 162 3.39 -31.03 3.70
CA ASP A 162 1.97 -30.69 3.54
C ASP A 162 1.73 -29.17 3.39
N GLY A 163 2.75 -28.38 3.73
CA GLY A 163 2.71 -26.92 3.71
C GLY A 163 1.83 -26.36 4.83
N LEU A 164 2.19 -25.17 5.34
CA LEU A 164 1.44 -24.52 6.42
C LEU A 164 0.00 -24.13 6.02
N VAL A 165 -0.29 -24.10 4.71
CA VAL A 165 -1.57 -23.66 4.16
C VAL A 165 -2.05 -24.64 3.09
N ARG A 166 -3.15 -25.32 3.37
CA ARG A 166 -3.90 -26.10 2.37
C ARG A 166 -4.53 -25.14 1.35
N GLN A 167 -4.18 -25.30 0.08
CA GLN A 167 -4.84 -24.58 -1.00
C GLN A 167 -6.27 -25.11 -1.18
N ARG A 168 -7.24 -24.20 -1.32
CA ARG A 168 -8.63 -24.58 -1.60
C ARG A 168 -8.75 -25.30 -2.94
N THR A 169 -9.59 -26.32 -3.00
CA THR A 169 -9.93 -27.02 -4.26
C THR A 169 -10.69 -26.09 -5.21
N GLN A 170 -10.83 -26.47 -6.48
CA GLN A 170 -11.57 -25.67 -7.45
C GLN A 170 -13.06 -25.58 -7.07
N ASP A 171 -13.63 -26.67 -6.57
CA ASP A 171 -15.03 -26.73 -6.12
C ASP A 171 -15.26 -25.84 -4.90
N GLU A 172 -14.36 -25.88 -3.91
CA GLU A 172 -14.42 -24.98 -2.75
C GLU A 172 -14.34 -23.51 -3.15
N LYS A 173 -13.51 -23.18 -4.16
CA LYS A 173 -13.42 -21.82 -4.70
C LYS A 173 -14.69 -21.42 -5.46
N ALA A 174 -15.33 -22.36 -6.17
CA ALA A 174 -16.57 -22.11 -6.90
C ALA A 174 -17.72 -21.85 -5.92
N LEU A 175 -17.89 -22.72 -4.92
CA LEU A 175 -18.90 -22.58 -3.87
C LEU A 175 -18.77 -21.24 -3.14
N LEU A 176 -17.55 -20.88 -2.71
CA LEU A 176 -17.30 -19.62 -2.03
C LEU A 176 -17.63 -18.40 -2.92
N LYS A 177 -17.38 -18.48 -4.24
CA LYS A 177 -17.77 -17.42 -5.18
C LYS A 177 -19.29 -17.29 -5.29
N GLU A 178 -20.01 -18.40 -5.27
CA GLU A 178 -21.48 -18.40 -5.31
C GLU A 178 -22.08 -17.83 -4.02
N GLU A 179 -21.57 -18.23 -2.86
CA GLU A 179 -21.96 -17.64 -1.57
C GLU A 179 -21.74 -16.12 -1.53
N ARG A 180 -20.59 -15.66 -2.02
CA ARG A 180 -20.32 -14.21 -2.11
C ARG A 180 -21.30 -13.49 -3.03
N LYS A 181 -21.62 -14.09 -4.19
CA LYS A 181 -22.60 -13.52 -5.13
C LYS A 181 -24.00 -13.49 -4.52
N LEU A 182 -24.39 -14.54 -3.78
CA LEU A 182 -25.67 -14.60 -3.07
C LEU A 182 -25.73 -13.47 -2.03
N ASN A 183 -24.70 -13.34 -1.18
CA ASN A 183 -24.66 -12.30 -0.15
C ASN A 183 -24.68 -10.88 -0.72
N MET A 184 -24.03 -10.66 -1.86
CA MET A 184 -24.08 -9.38 -2.57
C MET A 184 -25.50 -9.10 -3.09
N ARG A 185 -26.12 -10.07 -3.76
CA ARG A 185 -27.47 -9.94 -4.32
C ARG A 185 -28.54 -9.79 -3.23
N SER A 186 -28.42 -10.50 -2.11
CA SER A 186 -29.36 -10.39 -1.00
C SER A 186 -29.29 -9.01 -0.36
N LYS A 187 -28.08 -8.45 -0.19
CA LYS A 187 -27.90 -7.09 0.29
C LYS A 187 -28.49 -6.05 -0.67
N GLU A 188 -28.19 -6.16 -1.97
CA GLU A 188 -28.77 -5.26 -2.98
C GLU A 188 -30.30 -5.34 -3.04
N LEU A 189 -30.86 -6.54 -2.89
CA LEU A 189 -32.30 -6.76 -2.85
C LEU A 189 -32.90 -6.06 -1.63
N HIS A 190 -32.30 -6.25 -0.45
CA HIS A 190 -32.77 -5.62 0.79
C HIS A 190 -32.75 -4.09 0.71
N GLU A 191 -31.66 -3.50 0.20
CA GLU A 191 -31.55 -2.06 0.00
C GLU A 191 -32.62 -1.52 -0.98
N LYS A 192 -33.00 -2.31 -1.99
CA LYS A 192 -34.08 -1.94 -2.91
C LYS A 192 -35.44 -2.05 -2.24
N GLU A 193 -35.68 -3.10 -1.46
CA GLU A 193 -36.93 -3.27 -0.70
C GLU A 193 -37.14 -2.13 0.28
N GLU A 194 -36.11 -1.70 1.03
CA GLU A 194 -36.20 -0.53 1.90
C GLU A 194 -36.54 0.75 1.13
N LYS A 195 -35.95 0.96 -0.04
CA LYS A 195 -36.25 2.11 -0.90
C LYS A 195 -37.69 2.07 -1.41
N PHE A 196 -38.17 0.90 -1.81
CA PHE A 196 -39.54 0.73 -2.26
C PHE A 196 -40.54 0.92 -1.12
N GLN A 197 -40.20 0.47 0.09
CA GLN A 197 -41.02 0.71 1.28
C GLN A 197 -41.15 2.21 1.57
N LYS A 198 -40.04 2.96 1.54
CA LYS A 198 -40.05 4.43 1.69
C LYS A 198 -40.84 5.14 0.59
N LEU A 199 -40.75 4.65 -0.64
CA LEU A 199 -41.54 5.18 -1.76
C LEU A 199 -43.03 4.91 -1.53
N LEU A 200 -43.38 3.71 -1.06
CA LEU A 200 -44.75 3.34 -0.76
C LEU A 200 -45.31 4.19 0.38
N GLU A 201 -44.54 4.40 1.45
CA GLU A 201 -44.85 5.35 2.52
C GLU A 201 -45.12 6.75 1.97
N LEU A 202 -44.24 7.25 1.10
CA LEU A 202 -44.40 8.55 0.46
C LEU A 202 -45.66 8.60 -0.41
N TYR A 203 -45.96 7.56 -1.17
CA TYR A 203 -47.18 7.47 -1.99
C TYR A 203 -48.45 7.43 -1.13
N GLN A 204 -48.42 6.73 0.00
CA GLN A 204 -49.53 6.73 0.94
C GLN A 204 -49.70 8.08 1.65
N ALA A 205 -48.59 8.78 1.89
CA ALA A 205 -48.57 10.12 2.47
C ALA A 205 -48.96 11.21 1.45
N SER A 206 -48.69 11.00 0.16
CA SER A 206 -48.96 11.99 -0.89
C SER A 206 -50.44 12.28 -1.08
N GLY A 207 -51.34 11.37 -0.65
CA GLY A 207 -52.77 11.66 -0.56
C GLY A 207 -53.12 12.81 0.39
N LYS A 208 -52.19 13.24 1.25
CA LYS A 208 -52.33 14.40 2.14
C LYS A 208 -51.54 15.62 1.64
N PHE A 209 -50.78 15.50 0.56
CA PHE A 209 -50.00 16.62 0.03
C PHE A 209 -50.91 17.58 -0.74
N ILE A 210 -50.65 18.86 -0.56
CA ILE A 210 -51.35 19.93 -1.27
C ILE A 210 -50.60 20.16 -2.59
N THR A 211 -51.28 19.96 -3.71
CA THR A 211 -50.68 20.05 -5.04
C THR A 211 -51.35 21.09 -5.94
N SER A 212 -52.63 21.41 -5.70
CA SER A 212 -53.39 22.45 -6.40
C SER A 212 -53.81 23.58 -5.46
N GLU A 213 -54.15 24.74 -6.05
CA GLU A 213 -54.64 25.90 -5.30
C GLU A 213 -55.98 25.59 -4.59
N GLU A 214 -56.86 24.81 -5.22
CA GLU A 214 -58.13 24.36 -4.61
C GLU A 214 -57.87 23.53 -3.32
N GLN A 215 -56.91 22.59 -3.38
CA GLN A 215 -56.52 21.81 -2.20
C GLN A 215 -55.89 22.68 -1.12
N LEU A 216 -55.24 23.78 -1.50
CA LEU A 216 -54.64 24.73 -0.57
C LEU A 216 -55.71 25.50 0.19
N GLU A 217 -56.73 26.01 -0.50
CA GLU A 217 -57.85 26.71 0.14
C GLU A 217 -58.59 25.78 1.11
N GLU A 218 -58.95 24.56 0.66
CA GLU A 218 -59.58 23.56 1.54
C GLU A 218 -58.73 23.21 2.76
N ALA A 219 -57.42 23.09 2.59
CA ALA A 219 -56.50 22.80 3.69
C ALA A 219 -56.40 23.98 4.67
N ILE A 220 -56.42 25.22 4.19
CA ILE A 220 -56.46 26.43 5.03
C ILE A 220 -57.76 26.45 5.84
N TYR A 221 -58.91 26.24 5.20
CA TYR A 221 -60.19 26.17 5.90
C TYR A 221 -60.19 25.06 6.96
N ARG A 222 -59.72 23.85 6.64
CA ARG A 222 -59.60 22.77 7.63
C ARG A 222 -58.66 23.12 8.78
N ALA A 223 -57.49 23.68 8.49
CA ALA A 223 -56.50 24.02 9.51
C ALA A 223 -56.99 25.10 10.48
N PHE A 224 -57.73 26.10 9.99
CA PHE A 224 -58.19 27.23 10.79
C PHE A 224 -59.59 27.09 11.38
N GLU A 225 -60.46 26.24 10.83
CA GLU A 225 -61.84 26.08 11.33
C GLU A 225 -62.10 24.73 12.01
N VAL A 226 -61.42 23.65 11.59
CA VAL A 226 -61.72 22.28 12.06
C VAL A 226 -60.64 21.72 12.96
N ASP A 227 -59.37 22.01 12.66
CA ASP A 227 -58.23 21.41 13.35
C ASP A 227 -57.65 22.29 14.49
N VAL A 228 -58.20 23.48 14.74
CA VAL A 228 -57.81 24.33 15.88
C VAL A 228 -58.02 23.60 17.22
N ASP A 229 -59.15 22.90 17.36
CA ASP A 229 -59.45 22.07 18.54
C ASP A 229 -58.49 20.87 18.67
N LYS A 230 -58.00 20.34 17.54
CA LYS A 230 -57.01 19.25 17.52
C LYS A 230 -55.61 19.73 17.89
N PHE A 231 -55.28 20.97 17.54
CA PHE A 231 -54.01 21.59 17.89
C PHE A 231 -53.95 21.86 19.40
N GLU A 232 -55.00 22.45 20.00
CA GLU A 232 -55.09 22.69 21.44
C GLU A 232 -55.07 21.38 22.26
N THR A 233 -55.78 20.34 21.79
CA THR A 233 -55.71 19.00 22.40
C THR A 233 -54.33 18.37 22.24
N SER A 234 -53.65 18.54 21.10
CA SER A 234 -52.28 18.02 20.93
C SER A 234 -51.26 18.73 21.83
N GLN A 235 -51.42 20.02 22.07
CA GLN A 235 -50.55 20.82 22.93
C GLN A 235 -50.75 20.44 24.40
N THR A 236 -51.99 20.26 24.85
CA THR A 236 -52.32 19.73 26.19
C THR A 236 -51.89 18.26 26.38
N ILE A 237 -51.89 17.45 25.31
CA ILE A 237 -51.32 16.09 25.31
C ILE A 237 -49.78 16.14 25.44
N VAL A 238 -49.10 17.10 24.81
CA VAL A 238 -47.63 17.25 24.94
C VAL A 238 -47.28 17.73 26.34
N ASP A 239 -48.01 18.71 26.88
CA ASP A 239 -47.81 19.18 28.24
C ASP A 239 -48.09 18.06 29.26
N SER A 240 -49.18 17.30 29.12
CA SER A 240 -49.45 16.17 30.01
C SER A 240 -48.44 15.02 29.87
N LYS A 241 -47.80 14.83 28.71
CA LYS A 241 -46.66 13.89 28.52
C LYS A 241 -45.39 14.35 29.23
N LEU A 242 -45.18 15.66 29.39
CA LEU A 242 -44.04 16.23 30.10
C LEU A 242 -44.27 16.26 31.63
N PHE A 243 -45.53 16.35 32.08
CA PHE A 243 -45.89 16.56 33.49
C PHE A 243 -46.50 15.34 34.21
N SER A 244 -46.77 14.19 33.56
CA SER A 244 -47.39 13.02 34.21
C SER A 244 -46.55 11.74 34.18
N ASP A 245 -46.51 11.03 35.32
CA ASP A 245 -45.88 9.70 35.50
C ASP A 245 -46.67 8.55 34.79
N ASN A 246 -47.81 8.85 34.15
CA ASN A 246 -48.67 7.88 33.46
C ASN A 246 -48.47 7.85 31.93
N ALA A 247 -47.35 8.37 31.43
CA ALA A 247 -47.01 8.42 30.00
C ALA A 247 -46.99 7.03 29.30
N SER A 248 -46.98 5.93 30.06
CA SER A 248 -46.91 4.56 29.56
C SER A 248 -48.12 4.13 28.71
N TYR A 249 -49.34 4.62 28.97
CA TYR A 249 -50.55 4.14 28.26
C TYR A 249 -50.62 4.65 26.81
N LEU A 250 -50.36 5.94 26.57
CA LEU A 250 -50.35 6.54 25.23
C LEU A 250 -49.15 6.11 24.39
N VAL A 251 -48.01 5.83 25.03
CA VAL A 251 -46.86 5.19 24.38
C VAL A 251 -47.20 3.74 24.01
N GLY A 252 -48.00 3.06 24.84
CA GLY A 252 -48.56 1.74 24.55
C GLY A 252 -49.36 1.72 23.26
N GLU A 253 -50.37 2.57 23.11
CA GLU A 253 -51.25 2.59 21.93
C GLU A 253 -50.50 2.91 20.61
N ALA A 254 -49.59 3.89 20.64
CA ALA A 254 -48.77 4.22 19.48
C ALA A 254 -47.77 3.11 19.11
N ASN A 255 -47.28 2.36 20.10
CA ASN A 255 -46.42 1.21 19.87
C ASN A 255 -47.24 0.00 19.39
N GLU A 256 -48.45 -0.20 19.92
CA GLU A 256 -49.36 -1.27 19.48
C GLU A 256 -49.70 -1.13 18.01
N GLN A 257 -49.99 0.07 17.53
CA GLN A 257 -50.24 0.31 16.10
C GLN A 257 -49.00 -0.02 15.24
N LYS A 258 -47.80 0.42 15.67
CA LYS A 258 -46.56 0.09 14.95
C LYS A 258 -46.22 -1.40 14.98
N ILE A 259 -46.52 -2.08 16.07
CA ILE A 259 -46.32 -3.53 16.20
C ILE A 259 -47.33 -4.28 15.33
N ALA A 260 -48.60 -3.88 15.35
CA ALA A 260 -49.64 -4.45 14.50
C ALA A 260 -49.30 -4.28 13.02
N ASP A 261 -48.86 -3.08 12.62
CA ASP A 261 -48.36 -2.79 11.28
C ASP A 261 -47.17 -3.68 10.92
N ALA A 262 -46.17 -3.80 11.79
CA ALA A 262 -45.01 -4.65 11.56
C ALA A 262 -45.35 -6.14 11.44
N VAL A 263 -46.31 -6.63 12.23
CA VAL A 263 -46.75 -8.04 12.22
C VAL A 263 -47.61 -8.36 10.99
N LEU A 264 -48.48 -7.43 10.58
CA LEU A 264 -49.35 -7.59 9.41
C LEU A 264 -48.68 -7.21 8.09
N GLY A 265 -47.46 -6.66 8.15
CA GLY A 265 -46.75 -6.13 6.98
C GLY A 265 -47.48 -4.93 6.37
N GLU A 266 -48.12 -4.11 7.21
CA GLU A 266 -48.85 -2.89 6.85
C GLU A 266 -48.05 -1.64 7.22
N ILE A 267 -48.46 -0.51 6.66
CA ILE A 267 -47.85 0.80 6.90
C ILE A 267 -49.00 1.74 7.27
N ASN A 268 -49.10 2.11 8.54
CA ASN A 268 -50.18 2.95 9.08
C ASN A 268 -51.58 2.42 8.71
N GLY A 269 -51.83 1.11 8.88
CA GLY A 269 -53.09 0.44 8.52
C GLY A 269 -53.42 0.39 7.02
N LYS A 270 -52.42 0.63 6.15
CA LYS A 270 -52.52 0.51 4.69
C LYS A 270 -51.62 -0.64 4.21
N PRO A 271 -51.91 -1.26 3.05
CA PRO A 271 -51.14 -2.42 2.56
C PRO A 271 -49.66 -2.06 2.37
N GLY A 272 -48.77 -2.89 2.94
CA GLY A 272 -47.33 -2.74 2.79
C GLY A 272 -46.77 -3.43 1.54
N LEU A 273 -45.44 -3.41 1.42
CA LEU A 273 -44.73 -3.77 0.20
C LEU A 273 -44.97 -5.23 -0.23
N GLU A 274 -44.99 -6.18 0.71
CA GLU A 274 -45.19 -7.60 0.41
C GLU A 274 -46.59 -7.87 -0.14
N GLN A 275 -47.62 -7.27 0.48
CA GLN A 275 -49.00 -7.41 0.02
C GLN A 275 -49.17 -6.87 -1.42
N VAL A 276 -48.51 -5.76 -1.75
CA VAL A 276 -48.50 -5.19 -3.11
C VAL A 276 -47.76 -6.10 -4.09
N LYS A 277 -46.60 -6.63 -3.68
CA LYS A 277 -45.80 -7.58 -4.48
C LYS A 277 -46.58 -8.86 -4.79
N ASP A 278 -47.32 -9.39 -3.83
CA ASP A 278 -48.13 -10.60 -3.99
C ASP A 278 -49.33 -10.41 -4.91
N VAL A 279 -49.92 -9.20 -4.91
CA VAL A 279 -50.98 -8.83 -5.84
C VAL A 279 -50.43 -8.65 -7.25
N LEU A 280 -49.33 -7.91 -7.41
CA LEU A 280 -48.69 -7.67 -8.72
C LEU A 280 -48.13 -8.95 -9.36
N SER A 281 -47.58 -9.86 -8.55
CA SER A 281 -47.07 -11.15 -9.02
C SER A 281 -48.18 -12.17 -9.31
N GLY A 282 -49.42 -11.89 -8.91
CA GLY A 282 -50.55 -12.82 -8.99
C GLY A 282 -50.41 -14.04 -8.07
N ALA A 283 -49.40 -14.08 -7.19
CA ALA A 283 -49.20 -15.17 -6.23
C ALA A 283 -50.41 -15.31 -5.29
N ARG A 284 -50.96 -14.18 -4.82
CA ARG A 284 -52.14 -14.17 -3.95
C ARG A 284 -53.37 -14.78 -4.62
N GLU A 285 -53.57 -14.52 -5.90
CA GLU A 285 -54.69 -15.12 -6.65
C GLU A 285 -54.51 -16.62 -6.85
N LYS A 286 -53.29 -17.07 -7.16
CA LYS A 286 -52.98 -18.49 -7.29
C LYS A 286 -53.27 -19.24 -5.99
N VAL A 287 -52.75 -18.72 -4.86
CA VAL A 287 -52.99 -19.30 -3.53
C VAL A 287 -54.49 -19.30 -3.19
N LYS A 288 -55.23 -18.22 -3.49
CA LYS A 288 -56.70 -18.20 -3.31
C LYS A 288 -57.39 -19.27 -4.16
N ARG A 289 -57.02 -19.42 -5.44
CA ARG A 289 -57.62 -20.42 -6.34
C ARG A 289 -57.32 -21.84 -5.86
N GLU A 290 -56.08 -22.12 -5.46
CA GLU A 290 -55.67 -23.40 -4.88
C GLU A 290 -56.41 -23.69 -3.58
N ALA A 291 -56.52 -22.71 -2.68
CA ALA A 291 -57.29 -22.85 -1.45
C ALA A 291 -58.78 -23.13 -1.74
N HIS A 292 -59.38 -22.43 -2.69
CA HIS A 292 -60.77 -22.70 -3.12
C HIS A 292 -60.96 -24.09 -3.72
N ILE A 293 -59.98 -24.57 -4.51
CA ILE A 293 -60.00 -25.92 -5.08
C ILE A 293 -59.89 -26.96 -3.95
N ASN A 294 -58.97 -26.79 -3.01
CA ASN A 294 -58.76 -27.69 -1.87
C ASN A 294 -59.97 -27.70 -0.93
N LEU A 295 -60.57 -26.53 -0.66
CA LEU A 295 -61.74 -26.41 0.20
C LEU A 295 -62.98 -27.03 -0.45
N ARG A 296 -63.09 -26.91 -1.78
CA ARG A 296 -64.13 -27.58 -2.57
C ARG A 296 -63.90 -29.09 -2.66
N SER A 297 -62.65 -29.55 -2.74
CA SER A 297 -62.34 -30.98 -2.73
C SER A 297 -62.55 -31.60 -1.34
N SER A 298 -62.32 -30.85 -0.26
CA SER A 298 -62.62 -31.30 1.11
C SER A 298 -64.11 -31.31 1.45
N MET A 299 -64.91 -30.46 0.79
CA MET A 299 -66.38 -30.38 0.98
C MET A 299 -67.15 -31.44 0.18
N ASN A 300 -66.53 -32.08 -0.82
CA ASN A 300 -67.13 -33.19 -1.56
C ASN A 300 -66.33 -34.50 -1.35
N PRO A 301 -66.47 -35.18 -0.20
CA PRO A 301 -65.98 -36.54 -0.04
C PRO A 301 -67.00 -37.51 -0.65
N THR A 302 -67.03 -37.65 -1.97
CA THR A 302 -67.81 -38.72 -2.63
C THR A 302 -66.98 -39.38 -3.72
N ASN A 303 -66.08 -40.25 -3.29
CA ASN A 303 -66.05 -41.69 -3.57
C ASN A 303 -64.84 -42.33 -2.88
#